data_AF-A0A424YMA3-F1
#
_entry.id   AF-A0A424YMA3-F1
#
_cell.length_a   1.000
_cell.length_b   1.000
_cell.length_c   1.000
_cell.angle_alpha   90.00
_cell.angle_beta   90.00
_cell.angle_gamma   90.00
#
_symmetry.space_group_name_H-M   'P 1'
#
loop_
_entity.id
_entity.type
_entity.pdbx_description
1 polymer ?
#
loop_
_entity_poly.entity_id
_entity_poly.type
_entity_poly.pdbx_seq_one_letter_code
_entity_poly.pdbx_strand_id
1 'polypeptide(L)'
;MKIGNITVRLTIVHLGAFLFFTAIFFFSFYTTRDWTMLLWGIPTLLLILTIPLAMNYMSQSQYQNLRPVYEAEARKVRANEINEGLMSKPVRYEGVVERVYFKFLNRPQFLIGDRTGEVSVKMFTSPEEDINKDDVVEVLGQVMKRYVISGDPVINCVSIRKKTVKTSAESGRKEKKKKEN
;
A
#
# COMPACT_ATOMS: atom_id res chain seq x y z
N MET A 1 8.60 -10.02 6.17
CA MET A 1 8.49 -10.64 7.51
C MET A 1 7.03 -10.56 7.94
N LYS A 2 6.50 -11.54 8.69
CA LYS A 2 5.16 -11.43 9.30
C LYS A 2 5.33 -11.31 10.81
N ILE A 3 4.72 -10.29 11.39
CA ILE A 3 4.64 -10.12 12.84
C ILE A 3 3.15 -10.21 13.18
N GLY A 4 2.74 -11.34 13.75
CA GLY A 4 1.31 -11.66 13.90
C GLY A 4 0.60 -11.74 12.53
N ASN A 5 -0.50 -11.00 12.37
CA ASN A 5 -1.26 -10.94 11.11
C ASN A 5 -0.76 -9.84 10.14
N ILE A 6 0.31 -9.13 10.51
CA ILE A 6 0.77 -7.93 9.80
C ILE A 6 2.01 -8.27 8.98
N THR A 7 1.96 -7.98 7.68
CA THR A 7 3.11 -8.12 6.79
C THR A 7 3.99 -6.87 6.87
N VAL A 8 5.13 -6.99 7.53
CA VAL A 8 6.11 -5.90 7.60
C VAL A 8 7.16 -6.11 6.53
N ARG A 9 7.33 -5.09 5.68
CA ARG A 9 8.31 -5.05 4.60
C ARG A 9 9.39 -4.02 4.96
N LEU A 10 10.66 -4.39 4.80
CA LEU A 10 11.75 -3.42 4.82
C LEU A 10 11.85 -2.83 3.41
N THR A 11 11.83 -1.51 3.26
CA THR A 11 12.05 -0.92 1.93
C THR A 11 13.51 -1.09 1.53
N ILE A 12 13.78 -1.12 0.22
CA ILE A 12 15.15 -1.10 -0.32
C ILE A 12 15.92 0.15 0.12
N VAL A 13 15.23 1.30 0.24
CA VAL A 13 15.85 2.57 0.68
C VAL A 13 16.39 2.46 2.11
N HIS A 14 15.58 1.97 3.04
CA HIS A 14 16.00 1.74 4.43
C HIS A 14 17.18 0.76 4.51
N LEU A 15 17.16 -0.33 3.72
CA LEU A 15 18.28 -1.27 3.68
C LEU A 15 19.56 -0.60 3.15
N GLY A 16 19.44 0.19 2.09
CA GLY A 16 20.55 0.95 1.52
C GLY A 16 21.15 1.95 2.51
N ALA A 17 20.30 2.70 3.22
CA ALA A 17 20.74 3.63 4.27
C ALA A 17 21.48 2.90 5.39
N PHE A 18 20.93 1.78 5.89
CA PHE A 18 21.56 0.97 6.92
C PHE A 18 22.95 0.47 6.48
N LEU A 19 23.06 -0.10 5.27
CA LEU A 19 24.34 -0.58 4.74
C LEU A 19 25.36 0.56 4.55
N PHE A 20 24.91 1.71 4.06
CA PHE A 20 25.75 2.89 3.89
C PHE A 20 26.35 3.36 5.22
N PHE A 21 25.53 3.56 6.25
CA PHE A 21 26.00 3.96 7.57
C PHE A 21 26.86 2.88 8.24
N THR A 22 26.52 1.61 8.03
CA THR A 22 27.32 0.47 8.51
C THR A 22 28.72 0.49 7.89
N ALA A 23 28.84 0.73 6.57
CA ALA A 23 30.12 0.80 5.88
C ALA A 23 30.99 1.96 6.39
N ILE A 24 30.41 3.16 6.54
CA ILE A 24 31.11 4.33 7.11
C ILE A 24 31.56 4.04 8.54
N PHE A 25 30.69 3.44 9.34
CA PHE A 25 30.97 3.08 10.72
C PHE A 25 32.16 2.12 10.81
N PHE A 26 32.16 1.01 10.05
CA PHE A 26 33.27 0.06 10.06
C PHE A 26 34.56 0.67 9.51
N PHE A 27 34.49 1.50 8.47
CA PHE A 27 35.66 2.19 7.92
C PHE A 27 36.29 3.15 8.94
N SER A 28 35.47 3.93 9.63
CA SER A 28 35.92 4.85 10.68
C SER A 28 36.49 4.08 11.87
N PHE A 29 35.88 2.97 12.29
CA PHE A 29 36.44 2.13 13.34
C PHE A 29 37.78 1.51 12.93
N TYR A 30 37.92 1.03 11.71
CA TYR A 30 39.18 0.46 11.21
C TYR A 30 40.32 1.48 11.24
N THR A 31 40.02 2.74 10.93
CA THR A 31 41.00 3.84 10.90
C THR A 31 41.37 4.32 12.30
N THR A 32 40.40 4.52 13.18
CA THR A 32 40.63 5.12 14.51
C THR A 32 40.95 4.08 15.60
N ARG A 33 40.47 2.83 15.43
CA ARG A 33 40.50 1.74 16.43
C ARG A 33 39.91 2.11 17.80
N ASP A 34 38.98 3.06 17.80
CA ASP A 34 38.31 3.51 19.01
C ASP A 34 37.16 2.57 19.40
N TRP A 35 37.33 1.88 20.52
CA TRP A 35 36.34 0.95 21.07
C TRP A 35 35.09 1.64 21.62
N THR A 36 35.19 2.92 22.02
CA THR A 36 34.01 3.68 22.45
C THR A 36 33.03 3.88 21.30
N MET A 37 33.55 3.91 20.06
CA MET A 37 32.75 3.98 18.85
C MET A 37 31.90 2.71 18.66
N LEU A 38 32.39 1.53 19.04
CA LEU A 38 31.57 0.30 19.03
C LEU A 38 30.45 0.35 20.05
N LEU A 39 30.75 0.82 21.26
CA LEU A 39 29.78 0.88 22.35
C LEU A 39 28.55 1.71 21.96
N TRP A 40 28.74 2.82 21.24
CA TRP A 40 27.64 3.69 20.80
C TRP A 40 27.11 3.37 19.41
N GLY A 41 28.00 3.06 18.46
CA GLY A 41 27.61 2.87 17.06
C GLY A 41 26.80 1.62 16.81
N ILE A 42 27.07 0.52 17.54
CA ILE A 42 26.27 -0.71 17.42
C ILE A 42 24.81 -0.45 17.84
N PRO A 43 24.52 0.13 19.03
CA PRO A 43 23.16 0.56 19.37
C PRO A 43 22.54 1.49 18.34
N THR A 44 23.28 2.47 17.83
CA THR A 44 22.75 3.41 16.82
C THR A 44 22.37 2.70 15.52
N LEU A 45 23.19 1.79 15.02
CA LEU A 45 22.87 0.99 13.83
C LEU A 45 21.63 0.12 14.05
N LEU A 46 21.49 -0.48 15.24
CA LEU A 46 20.28 -1.22 15.63
C LEU A 46 19.03 -0.32 15.64
N LEU A 47 19.14 0.91 16.13
CA LEU A 47 18.02 1.87 16.14
C LEU A 47 17.62 2.29 14.73
N ILE A 48 18.58 2.49 13.82
CA ILE A 48 18.33 2.80 12.41
C ILE A 48 17.48 1.70 11.74
N LEU A 49 17.67 0.44 12.13
CA LEU A 49 16.88 -0.66 11.60
C LEU A 49 15.53 -0.82 12.30
N THR A 50 15.50 -0.71 13.63
CA THR A 50 14.33 -1.05 14.44
C THR A 50 13.25 0.04 14.44
N ILE A 51 13.62 1.33 14.46
CA ILE A 51 12.63 2.43 14.50
C ILE A 51 11.72 2.43 13.26
N PRO A 52 12.24 2.40 12.01
CA PRO A 52 11.38 2.39 10.84
C PRO A 52 10.54 1.11 10.74
N LEU A 53 11.07 -0.02 11.21
CA LEU A 53 10.34 -1.28 11.26
C LEU A 53 9.14 -1.20 12.22
N ALA A 54 9.34 -0.64 13.41
CA ALA A 54 8.29 -0.43 14.40
C ALA A 54 7.22 0.55 13.86
N MET A 55 7.64 1.66 13.24
CA MET A 55 6.72 2.61 12.61
C MET A 55 5.90 1.97 11.48
N ASN A 56 6.53 1.14 10.65
CA ASN A 56 5.81 0.43 9.58
C ASN A 56 4.77 -0.53 10.15
N TYR A 57 5.15 -1.32 11.17
CA TYR A 57 4.23 -2.21 11.86
C TYR A 57 3.03 -1.46 12.45
N MET A 58 3.27 -0.35 13.16
CA MET A 58 2.21 0.45 13.76
C MET A 58 1.28 1.08 12.70
N SER A 59 1.85 1.59 11.60
CA SER A 59 1.03 2.12 10.50
C SER A 59 0.16 1.02 9.88
N GLN A 60 0.73 -0.17 9.64
CA GLN A 60 -0.02 -1.28 9.02
C GLN A 60 -1.13 -1.79 9.95
N SER A 61 -0.88 -1.85 11.26
CA SER A 61 -1.89 -2.29 12.24
C SER A 61 -3.08 -1.34 12.29
N GLN A 62 -2.84 -0.03 12.33
CA GLN A 62 -3.91 0.97 12.35
C GLN A 62 -4.80 0.88 11.10
N TYR A 63 -4.21 0.73 9.92
CA TYR A 63 -4.96 0.61 8.68
C TYR A 63 -5.78 -0.69 8.60
N GLN A 64 -5.25 -1.81 9.10
CA GLN A 64 -6.03 -3.05 9.17
C GLN A 64 -7.22 -2.93 10.12
N ASN A 65 -7.07 -2.24 11.25
CA ASN A 65 -8.16 -2.01 12.20
C ASN A 65 -9.26 -1.09 11.63
N LEU A 66 -8.90 -0.19 10.72
CA LEU A 66 -9.87 0.68 10.03
C LEU A 66 -10.65 -0.05 8.92
N ARG A 67 -10.07 -1.12 8.35
CA ARG A 67 -10.69 -1.87 7.25
C ARG A 67 -12.16 -2.27 7.48
N PRO A 68 -12.57 -2.90 8.60
CA PRO A 68 -13.97 -3.30 8.81
C PRO A 68 -14.93 -2.11 8.85
N VAL A 69 -14.51 -0.97 9.42
CA VAL A 69 -15.32 0.26 9.48
C VAL A 69 -15.56 0.79 8.06
N TYR A 70 -14.48 0.87 7.26
CA TYR A 70 -14.56 1.29 5.87
C TYR A 70 -15.37 0.32 5.02
N GLU A 71 -15.28 -1.00 5.26
CA GLU A 71 -16.09 -1.98 4.54
C GLU A 71 -17.59 -1.80 4.77
N ALA A 72 -17.99 -1.44 6.00
CA ALA A 72 -19.38 -1.21 6.39
C ALA A 72 -19.94 0.11 5.85
N GLU A 73 -19.15 1.18 5.88
CA GLU A 73 -19.61 2.54 5.54
C GLU A 73 -19.36 2.93 4.08
N ALA A 74 -18.47 2.24 3.37
CA ALA A 74 -18.05 2.65 2.03
C ALA A 74 -19.18 2.58 1.00
N ARG A 75 -19.48 3.73 0.40
CA ARG A 75 -20.38 3.83 -0.74
C ARG A 75 -19.66 3.43 -2.03
N LYS A 76 -20.30 2.62 -2.86
CA LYS A 76 -19.82 2.33 -4.23
C LYS A 76 -19.89 3.59 -5.09
N VAL A 77 -18.77 3.96 -5.70
CA VAL A 77 -18.63 5.15 -6.54
C VAL A 77 -17.86 4.83 -7.82
N ARG A 78 -18.09 5.63 -8.86
CA ARG A 78 -17.32 5.63 -10.12
C ARG A 78 -16.26 6.74 -10.14
N ALA A 79 -15.33 6.68 -11.08
CA ALA A 79 -14.25 7.67 -11.19
C ALA A 79 -14.80 9.11 -11.34
N ASN A 80 -15.81 9.30 -12.18
CA ASN A 80 -16.42 10.61 -12.41
C ASN A 80 -17.22 11.18 -11.22
N GLU A 81 -17.60 10.34 -10.25
CA GLU A 81 -18.31 10.76 -9.05
C GLU A 81 -17.36 11.26 -7.96
N ILE A 82 -16.05 10.99 -8.08
CA ILE A 82 -15.04 11.38 -7.11
C ILE A 82 -14.72 12.86 -7.29
N ASN A 83 -15.36 13.67 -6.45
CA ASN A 83 -15.24 15.12 -6.43
C ASN A 83 -15.13 15.65 -4.99
N GLU A 84 -15.00 16.96 -4.85
CA GLU A 84 -14.89 17.62 -3.55
C GLU A 84 -16.11 17.41 -2.63
N GLY A 85 -17.30 17.10 -3.18
CA GLY A 85 -18.50 16.81 -2.39
C GLY A 85 -18.46 15.46 -1.65
N LEU A 86 -17.56 14.56 -2.06
CA LEU A 86 -17.30 13.28 -1.39
C LEU A 86 -16.10 13.35 -0.43
N MET A 87 -15.54 14.54 -0.20
CA MET A 87 -14.43 14.72 0.71
C MET A 87 -14.71 14.11 2.08
N SER A 88 -13.71 13.39 2.57
CA SER A 88 -13.75 12.67 3.82
C SER A 88 -14.76 11.53 3.95
N LYS A 89 -15.46 11.17 2.88
CA LYS A 89 -16.39 10.03 2.90
C LYS A 89 -15.66 8.74 2.54
N PRO A 90 -15.99 7.62 3.21
CA PRO A 90 -15.50 6.31 2.82
C PRO A 90 -16.13 5.90 1.49
N VAL A 91 -15.30 5.43 0.57
CA VAL A 91 -15.67 5.08 -0.79
C VAL A 91 -15.13 3.69 -1.16
N ARG A 92 -15.91 3.00 -1.99
CA ARG A 92 -15.55 1.75 -2.64
C ARG A 92 -15.49 1.99 -4.14
N TYR A 93 -14.30 1.87 -4.70
CA TYR A 93 -14.04 2.13 -6.11
C TYR A 93 -13.51 0.85 -6.78
N GLU A 94 -13.97 0.55 -7.98
CA GLU A 94 -13.57 -0.64 -8.74
C GLU A 94 -13.06 -0.21 -10.11
N GLY A 95 -11.90 -0.74 -10.51
CA GLY A 95 -11.29 -0.38 -11.78
C GLY A 95 -10.09 -1.25 -12.13
N VAL A 96 -9.42 -0.88 -13.22
CA VAL A 96 -8.21 -1.55 -13.73
C VAL A 96 -7.00 -0.69 -13.39
N VAL A 97 -5.93 -1.31 -12.89
CA VAL A 97 -4.69 -0.61 -12.58
C VAL A 97 -3.95 -0.27 -13.87
N GLU A 98 -3.86 1.00 -14.20
CA GLU A 98 -3.18 1.44 -15.42
C GLU A 98 -1.70 1.70 -15.20
N ARG A 99 -1.36 2.25 -14.02
CA ARG A 99 0.02 2.57 -13.64
C ARG A 99 0.26 2.35 -12.17
N VAL A 100 1.49 1.94 -11.85
CA VAL A 100 1.98 1.72 -10.49
C VAL A 100 3.21 2.57 -10.26
N TYR A 101 3.20 3.40 -9.22
CA TYR A 101 4.30 4.25 -8.82
C TYR A 101 4.76 3.92 -7.40
N PHE A 102 6.06 4.14 -7.13
CA PHE A 102 6.65 4.11 -5.77
C PHE A 102 6.44 2.82 -4.96
N LYS A 103 6.18 1.68 -5.61
CA LYS A 103 5.98 0.37 -4.96
C LYS A 103 7.16 -0.03 -4.06
N PHE A 104 8.39 0.36 -4.42
CA PHE A 104 9.61 0.10 -3.64
C PHE A 104 9.70 0.86 -2.31
N LEU A 105 8.90 1.92 -2.11
CA LEU A 105 8.87 2.74 -0.89
C LEU A 105 7.87 2.23 0.15
N ASN A 106 7.20 1.09 -0.09
CA ASN A 106 6.12 0.58 0.76
C ASN A 106 4.92 1.55 0.91
N ARG A 107 4.84 2.56 0.04
CA ARG A 107 3.74 3.54 -0.07
C ARG A 107 3.39 3.75 -1.55
N PRO A 108 2.85 2.73 -2.22
CA PRO A 108 2.57 2.81 -3.65
C PRO A 108 1.48 3.83 -3.95
N GLN A 109 1.55 4.39 -5.14
CA GLN A 109 0.48 5.16 -5.74
C GLN A 109 0.03 4.44 -7.00
N PHE A 110 -1.26 4.24 -7.14
CA PHE A 110 -1.88 3.58 -8.29
C PHE A 110 -2.67 4.62 -9.07
N LEU A 111 -2.61 4.52 -10.40
CA LEU A 111 -3.58 5.16 -11.28
C LEU A 111 -4.53 4.06 -11.72
N ILE A 112 -5.80 4.19 -11.35
CA ILE A 112 -6.82 3.17 -11.59
C ILE A 112 -7.90 3.80 -12.46
N GLY A 113 -8.17 3.16 -13.59
CA GLY A 113 -9.17 3.58 -14.57
C GLY A 113 -10.44 2.74 -14.49
N ASP A 114 -11.58 3.39 -14.69
CA ASP A 114 -12.86 2.73 -15.00
C ASP A 114 -13.41 3.26 -16.33
N ARG A 115 -14.65 2.89 -16.68
CA ARG A 115 -15.29 3.34 -17.94
C ARG A 115 -15.60 4.84 -17.98
N THR A 116 -15.48 5.53 -16.86
CA THR A 116 -15.89 6.93 -16.66
C THR A 116 -14.71 7.88 -16.46
N GLY A 117 -13.51 7.36 -16.14
CA GLY A 117 -12.29 8.13 -16.00
C GLY A 117 -11.23 7.41 -15.18
N GLU A 118 -10.18 8.15 -14.82
CA GLU A 118 -9.04 7.66 -14.05
C GLU A 118 -8.96 8.39 -12.70
N VAL A 119 -8.54 7.67 -11.66
CA VAL A 119 -8.40 8.19 -10.30
C VAL A 119 -7.04 7.80 -9.73
N SER A 120 -6.38 8.77 -9.11
CA SER A 120 -5.16 8.52 -8.34
C SER A 120 -5.51 7.97 -6.96
N VAL A 121 -4.95 6.81 -6.65
CA VAL A 121 -5.16 6.07 -5.41
C VAL A 121 -3.82 5.96 -4.69
N LYS A 122 -3.72 6.58 -3.52
CA LYS A 122 -2.48 6.60 -2.73
C LYS A 122 -2.62 5.69 -1.53
N MET A 123 -1.62 4.84 -1.28
CA MET A 123 -1.52 4.05 -0.05
C MET A 123 -0.40 4.58 0.84
N PHE A 124 -0.67 4.64 2.15
CA PHE A 124 0.32 4.96 3.15
C PHE A 124 0.98 3.72 3.76
N THR A 125 0.47 2.54 3.42
CA THR A 125 0.90 1.23 3.90
C THR A 125 1.18 0.32 2.70
N SER A 126 1.87 -0.79 2.95
CA SER A 126 2.09 -1.77 1.88
C SER A 126 0.79 -2.51 1.56
N PRO A 127 0.47 -2.75 0.28
CA PRO A 127 -0.68 -3.55 -0.09
C PRO A 127 -0.49 -5.00 0.37
N GLU A 128 -1.58 -5.64 0.78
CA GLU A 128 -1.60 -7.03 1.24
C GLU A 128 -1.26 -7.99 0.08
N GLU A 129 -1.76 -7.66 -1.11
CA GLU A 129 -1.56 -8.40 -2.35
C GLU A 129 -0.57 -7.68 -3.27
N ASP A 130 0.10 -8.45 -4.13
CA ASP A 130 0.99 -7.87 -5.12
C ASP A 130 0.21 -7.30 -6.31
N ILE A 131 -0.13 -6.01 -6.24
CA ILE A 131 -0.85 -5.30 -7.29
C ILE A 131 0.11 -4.83 -8.39
N ASN A 132 -0.20 -5.15 -9.63
CA ASN A 132 0.54 -4.81 -10.84
C ASN A 132 -0.37 -4.12 -11.86
N LYS A 133 0.25 -3.61 -12.92
CA LYS A 133 -0.48 -3.07 -14.06
C LYS A 133 -1.41 -4.16 -14.64
N ASP A 134 -2.57 -3.72 -15.13
CA ASP A 134 -3.64 -4.52 -15.74
C ASP A 134 -4.44 -5.41 -14.77
N ASP A 135 -4.15 -5.36 -13.47
CA ASP A 135 -4.98 -6.02 -12.45
C ASP A 135 -6.32 -5.30 -12.28
N VAL A 136 -7.42 -6.07 -12.20
CA VAL A 136 -8.73 -5.57 -11.78
C VAL A 136 -8.79 -5.55 -10.26
N VAL A 137 -9.05 -4.38 -9.69
CA VAL A 137 -8.96 -4.17 -8.24
C VAL A 137 -10.21 -3.51 -7.68
N GLU A 138 -10.51 -3.87 -6.43
CA GLU A 138 -11.42 -3.15 -5.56
C GLU A 138 -10.60 -2.34 -4.56
N VAL A 139 -10.88 -1.05 -4.49
CA VAL A 139 -10.23 -0.07 -3.61
C VAL A 139 -11.23 0.37 -2.55
N LEU A 140 -10.80 0.32 -1.29
CA LEU A 140 -11.49 0.88 -0.15
C LEU A 140 -10.66 2.01 0.42
N GLY A 141 -11.27 3.18 0.58
CA GLY A 141 -10.55 4.36 1.04
C GLY A 141 -11.42 5.55 1.33
N GLN A 142 -10.79 6.70 1.52
CA GLN A 142 -11.44 7.99 1.77
C GLN A 142 -11.03 8.99 0.69
N VAL A 143 -11.96 9.81 0.21
CA VAL A 143 -11.60 10.89 -0.71
C VAL A 143 -10.89 12.02 0.06
N MET A 144 -9.73 12.43 -0.43
CA MET A 144 -8.96 13.55 0.11
C MET A 144 -8.36 14.39 -1.01
N LYS A 145 -7.93 15.62 -0.70
CA LYS A 145 -7.19 16.44 -1.66
C LYS A 145 -5.79 15.89 -1.87
N ARG A 146 -5.28 15.96 -3.11
CA ARG A 146 -3.93 15.51 -3.45
C ARG A 146 -2.85 16.16 -2.58
N TYR A 147 -3.03 17.44 -2.24
CA TYR A 147 -2.20 18.23 -1.33
C TYR A 147 -3.07 18.86 -0.24
N VAL A 148 -2.45 19.26 0.88
CA VAL A 148 -3.14 19.78 2.07
C VAL A 148 -4.04 20.99 1.78
N ILE A 149 -3.69 21.81 0.78
CA ILE A 149 -4.38 23.07 0.47
C ILE A 149 -4.97 23.07 -0.95
N SER A 150 -4.47 22.24 -1.88
CA SER A 150 -4.87 22.27 -3.29
C SER A 150 -4.76 20.90 -3.98
N GLY A 151 -5.27 20.82 -5.20
CA GLY A 151 -5.11 19.66 -6.08
C GLY A 151 -6.34 18.75 -6.14
N ASP A 152 -6.34 17.92 -7.18
CA ASP A 152 -7.47 17.07 -7.52
C ASP A 152 -7.83 16.08 -6.40
N PRO A 153 -9.11 15.69 -6.29
CA PRO A 153 -9.53 14.66 -5.35
C PRO A 153 -8.85 13.32 -5.68
N VAL A 154 -8.21 12.74 -4.68
CA VAL A 154 -7.57 11.43 -4.72
C VAL A 154 -8.16 10.52 -3.66
N ILE A 155 -8.05 9.21 -3.86
CA ILE A 155 -8.44 8.25 -2.83
C ILE A 155 -7.24 7.94 -1.95
N ASN A 156 -7.37 8.21 -0.66
CA ASN A 156 -6.52 7.61 0.35
C ASN A 156 -6.98 6.18 0.59
N CYS A 157 -6.23 5.23 0.06
CA CYS A 157 -6.58 3.83 0.09
C CYS A 157 -6.17 3.20 1.41
N VAL A 158 -7.16 2.65 2.10
CA VAL A 158 -7.01 1.84 3.29
C VAL A 158 -6.71 0.39 2.92
N SER A 159 -7.40 -0.14 1.91
CA SER A 159 -7.21 -1.51 1.43
C SER A 159 -7.46 -1.60 -0.07
N ILE A 160 -6.64 -2.40 -0.74
CA ILE A 160 -6.79 -2.74 -2.15
C ILE A 160 -6.75 -4.27 -2.27
N ARG A 161 -7.67 -4.82 -3.06
CA ARG A 161 -7.78 -6.26 -3.30
C ARG A 161 -7.95 -6.53 -4.78
N LYS A 162 -7.33 -7.59 -5.29
CA LYS A 162 -7.64 -8.06 -6.64
C LYS A 162 -9.04 -8.65 -6.66
N LYS A 163 -9.83 -8.28 -7.66
CA LYS A 163 -11.02 -9.06 -7.99
C LYS A 163 -10.61 -10.13 -8.97
N THR A 164 -10.71 -11.39 -8.56
CA THR A 164 -10.77 -12.49 -9.52
C THR A 164 -11.96 -12.21 -10.42
N VAL A 165 -11.71 -11.90 -11.69
CA VAL A 165 -12.76 -11.90 -12.70
C VAL A 165 -13.28 -13.33 -12.72
N LYS A 166 -14.36 -13.61 -12.00
CA LYS A 166 -15.15 -14.82 -12.26
C LYS A 166 -15.71 -14.59 -13.65
N THR A 167 -14.99 -15.07 -14.66
CA THR A 167 -15.50 -15.08 -16.02
C THR A 167 -16.82 -15.83 -15.96
N SER A 168 -17.92 -15.11 -16.15
CA SER A 168 -19.29 -15.63 -16.20
C SER A 168 -19.49 -16.71 -17.29
N ALA A 169 -18.44 -17.08 -18.03
CA ALA A 169 -18.39 -18.19 -18.96
C ALA A 169 -18.45 -19.59 -18.30
N GLU A 170 -18.08 -19.75 -17.03
CA GLU A 170 -18.19 -21.07 -16.35
C GLU A 170 -19.61 -21.36 -15.82
N SER A 171 -20.41 -20.33 -15.54
CA SER A 171 -21.82 -20.51 -15.14
C SER A 171 -22.68 -20.99 -16.31
N GLY A 172 -22.45 -20.45 -17.52
CA GLY A 172 -23.18 -20.86 -18.73
C GLY A 172 -22.81 -22.25 -19.26
N ARG A 173 -21.59 -22.75 -18.99
CA ARG A 173 -21.17 -24.11 -19.36
C ARG A 173 -21.75 -25.18 -18.44
N LYS A 174 -21.94 -24.88 -17.15
CA LYS A 174 -22.58 -25.82 -16.20
C LYS A 174 -24.09 -25.90 -16.38
N GLU A 175 -24.76 -24.82 -16.79
CA GLU A 175 -26.19 -24.85 -17.10
C GLU A 175 -26.52 -25.59 -18.42
N LYS A 176 -25.67 -25.49 -19.45
CA LYS A 176 -25.86 -26.26 -20.69
C LYS A 176 -25.64 -27.76 -20.49
N LYS A 177 -24.61 -28.16 -19.72
CA LYS A 177 -24.36 -29.59 -19.40
C LYS A 177 -25.44 -30.23 -18.51
N LYS A 178 -26.25 -29.46 -17.79
CA LYS A 178 -27.35 -29.99 -16.95
C LYS A 178 -28.70 -30.07 -17.68
N LYS A 179 -28.79 -29.53 -18.91
CA LYS A 179 -29.99 -29.64 -19.77
C LYS A 179 -29.86 -30.70 -20.87
N GLU A 180 -28.69 -31.33 -21.00
CA GLU A 180 -28.40 -32.39 -21.99
C GLU A 180 -28.27 -33.80 -21.37
N ASN A 181 -28.53 -33.96 -20.07
CA ASN A 181 -28.63 -35.25 -19.38
C ASN A 181 -30.03 -35.44 -18.79
#